data_AF-A0A2T5IC45-F1
#
_entry.id   AF-A0A2T5IC45-F1
#
_cell.length_a   1.000
_cell.length_b   1.000
_cell.length_c   1.000
_cell.angle_alpha   90.00
_cell.angle_beta   90.00
_cell.angle_gamma   90.00
#
_symmetry.space_group_name_H-M   'P 1'
#
loop_
_entity.id
_entity.type
_entity.pdbx_description
1 polymer ?
#
loop_
_entity_poly.entity_id
_entity_poly.type
_entity_poly.pdbx_seq_one_letter_code
_entity_poly.pdbx_strand_id
1 'polypeptide(L)'
;MQNDENINSDSVAEFFSGIIDELNYEPTGVEWKKLVVACRVQCFDSNLFDNLIKGVGNLTLENEEKERFFNTLESAAEIATVQRCKALADAVTHALVKAAGKFSTALDAKIGYYIILMSSGAIIDDSDWTEWIGKKMSEYAFSVPKGEACQQLLANLDDLSSLMKLKERCLGRARKLAVSGIN
;
A
#
# COMPACT_ATOMS: atom_id res chain seq x y z
N MET A 1 -43.65 -8.51 -16.75
CA MET A 1 -42.50 -7.80 -16.18
C MET A 1 -42.15 -8.51 -14.88
N GLN A 2 -41.25 -9.49 -14.97
CA GLN A 2 -40.69 -10.17 -13.81
C GLN A 2 -39.46 -9.39 -13.35
N ASN A 3 -39.26 -9.37 -12.03
CA ASN A 3 -38.23 -8.64 -11.32
C ASN A 3 -36.82 -9.08 -11.73
N ASP A 4 -36.15 -8.29 -12.57
CA ASP A 4 -34.73 -8.46 -12.90
C ASP A 4 -33.79 -7.77 -11.88
N GLU A 5 -34.31 -7.15 -10.82
CA GLU A 5 -33.49 -6.41 -9.83
C GLU A 5 -32.90 -7.29 -8.70
N ASN A 6 -33.41 -8.51 -8.48
CA ASN A 6 -32.98 -9.35 -7.35
C ASN A 6 -31.84 -10.34 -7.65
N ILE A 7 -31.38 -10.47 -8.90
CA ILE A 7 -30.34 -11.44 -9.27
C ILE A 7 -28.92 -10.87 -9.09
N ASN A 8 -28.78 -9.59 -8.76
CA ASN A 8 -27.50 -8.88 -8.83
C ASN A 8 -26.91 -8.41 -7.48
N SER A 9 -27.70 -8.27 -6.41
CA SER A 9 -27.14 -7.88 -5.10
C SER A 9 -26.65 -9.07 -4.29
N ASP A 10 -27.42 -10.15 -4.27
CA ASP A 10 -27.19 -11.29 -3.38
C ASP A 10 -25.97 -12.09 -3.84
N SER A 11 -25.82 -12.28 -5.15
CA SER A 11 -24.65 -12.93 -5.76
C SER A 11 -23.35 -12.14 -5.52
N VAL A 12 -23.43 -10.82 -5.48
CA VAL A 12 -22.29 -9.95 -5.21
C VAL A 12 -21.94 -9.91 -3.72
N ALA A 13 -22.94 -9.90 -2.85
CA ALA A 13 -22.74 -10.03 -1.41
C ALA A 13 -22.11 -11.39 -1.06
N GLU A 14 -22.58 -12.48 -1.65
CA GLU A 14 -21.99 -13.82 -1.49
C GLU A 14 -20.54 -13.86 -1.99
N PHE A 15 -20.25 -13.23 -3.13
CA PHE A 15 -18.89 -13.14 -3.65
C PHE A 15 -17.93 -12.45 -2.68
N PHE A 16 -18.30 -11.27 -2.15
CA PHE A 16 -17.44 -10.56 -1.21
C PHE A 16 -17.34 -11.25 0.15
N SER A 17 -18.42 -11.88 0.62
CA SER A 17 -18.37 -12.71 1.83
C SER A 17 -17.37 -13.86 1.69
N GLY A 18 -17.42 -14.58 0.57
CA GLY A 18 -16.48 -15.67 0.29
C GLY A 18 -15.03 -15.19 0.22
N ILE A 19 -14.78 -14.01 -0.38
CA ILE A 19 -13.45 -13.39 -0.39
C ILE A 19 -12.97 -13.07 1.04
N ILE A 20 -13.83 -12.51 1.89
CA ILE A 20 -13.46 -12.18 3.27
C ILE A 20 -13.10 -13.45 4.05
N ASP A 21 -13.88 -14.53 3.89
CA ASP A 21 -13.62 -15.81 4.55
C ASP A 21 -12.26 -16.41 4.12
N GLU A 22 -11.98 -16.41 2.82
CA GLU A 22 -10.69 -16.87 2.28
C GLU A 22 -9.52 -16.00 2.77
N LEU A 23 -9.67 -14.67 2.80
CA LEU A 23 -8.62 -13.76 3.32
C LEU A 23 -8.41 -13.89 4.84
N ASN A 24 -9.44 -14.29 5.59
CA ASN A 24 -9.28 -14.61 7.00
C ASN A 24 -8.47 -15.90 7.22
N TYR A 25 -8.50 -16.82 6.25
CA TYR A 25 -7.75 -18.07 6.28
C TYR A 25 -6.32 -17.91 5.69
N GLU A 26 -6.19 -17.29 4.53
CA GLU A 26 -4.92 -16.99 3.85
C GLU A 26 -4.79 -15.47 3.57
N PRO A 27 -4.29 -14.68 4.53
CA PRO A 27 -4.24 -13.21 4.43
C PRO A 27 -3.41 -12.66 3.25
N THR A 28 -2.49 -13.47 2.71
CA THR A 28 -1.65 -13.14 1.55
C THR A 28 -2.08 -13.89 0.27
N GLY A 29 -3.29 -14.43 0.26
CA GLY A 29 -3.85 -15.27 -0.80
C GLY A 29 -4.17 -14.56 -2.12
N VAL A 30 -4.66 -15.33 -3.09
CA VAL A 30 -4.96 -14.89 -4.48
C VAL A 30 -6.18 -13.94 -4.55
N GLU A 31 -6.98 -13.91 -3.51
CA GLU A 31 -8.20 -13.14 -3.33
C GLU A 31 -7.95 -11.64 -3.48
N TRP A 32 -6.78 -11.16 -3.07
CA TRP A 32 -6.35 -9.78 -3.32
C TRP A 32 -6.35 -9.43 -4.81
N LYS A 33 -5.93 -10.35 -5.69
CA LYS A 33 -5.94 -10.14 -7.14
C LYS A 33 -7.37 -10.14 -7.69
N LYS A 34 -8.27 -10.94 -7.13
CA LYS A 34 -9.70 -10.91 -7.48
C LYS A 34 -10.31 -9.56 -7.11
N LEU A 35 -9.99 -9.04 -5.91
CA LEU A 35 -10.43 -7.72 -5.46
C LEU A 35 -9.88 -6.58 -6.31
N VAL A 36 -8.63 -6.66 -6.78
CA VAL A 36 -8.06 -5.67 -7.71
C VAL A 36 -8.89 -5.58 -9.00
N VAL A 37 -9.35 -6.71 -9.54
CA VAL A 37 -10.22 -6.69 -10.73
C VAL A 37 -11.59 -6.11 -10.36
N ALA A 38 -12.19 -6.55 -9.25
CA ALA A 38 -13.51 -6.12 -8.81
C ALA A 38 -13.57 -4.61 -8.50
N CYS A 39 -12.54 -4.05 -7.88
CA CYS A 39 -12.51 -2.63 -7.51
C CYS A 39 -12.50 -1.69 -8.72
N ARG A 40 -12.20 -2.18 -9.92
CA ARG A 40 -12.25 -1.37 -11.15
C ARG A 40 -13.65 -1.24 -11.72
N VAL A 41 -14.56 -2.15 -11.36
CA VAL A 41 -15.92 -2.22 -11.91
C VAL A 41 -17.00 -1.98 -10.86
N GLN A 42 -16.66 -2.07 -9.58
CA GLN A 42 -17.60 -1.94 -8.48
C GLN A 42 -17.03 -1.13 -7.30
N CYS A 43 -17.87 -0.28 -6.71
CA CYS A 43 -17.57 0.38 -5.44
C CYS A 43 -17.73 -0.61 -4.29
N PHE A 44 -16.73 -0.66 -3.42
CA PHE A 44 -16.80 -1.49 -2.22
C PHE A 44 -17.57 -0.77 -1.11
N ASP A 45 -18.34 -1.52 -0.34
CA ASP A 45 -19.01 -0.99 0.83
C ASP A 45 -18.05 -0.83 2.02
N SER A 46 -18.51 -0.15 3.07
CA SER A 46 -17.70 0.09 4.27
C SER A 46 -17.30 -1.19 4.99
N ASN A 47 -18.15 -2.21 4.99
CA ASN A 47 -17.87 -3.47 5.67
C ASN A 47 -16.71 -4.21 5.00
N LEU A 48 -16.68 -4.26 3.67
CA LEU A 48 -15.55 -4.81 2.94
C LEU A 48 -14.28 -4.01 3.22
N PHE A 49 -14.31 -2.67 3.18
CA PHE A 49 -13.14 -1.87 3.52
C PHE A 49 -12.63 -2.11 4.94
N ASP A 50 -13.52 -2.17 5.93
CA ASP A 50 -13.12 -2.42 7.32
C ASP A 50 -12.40 -3.77 7.45
N ASN A 51 -12.88 -4.80 6.74
CA ASN A 51 -12.21 -6.11 6.69
C ASN A 51 -10.86 -6.04 5.97
N LEU A 52 -10.75 -5.34 4.85
CA LEU A 52 -9.47 -5.18 4.13
C LEU A 52 -8.44 -4.39 4.95
N ILE A 53 -8.86 -3.29 5.59
CA ILE A 53 -8.02 -2.48 6.47
C ILE A 53 -7.49 -3.32 7.63
N LYS A 54 -8.39 -4.09 8.28
CA LYS A 54 -8.02 -5.01 9.36
C LYS A 54 -7.07 -6.10 8.87
N GLY A 55 -7.36 -6.71 7.72
CA GLY A 55 -6.53 -7.74 7.09
C GLY A 55 -5.11 -7.24 6.85
N VAL A 56 -4.97 -6.10 6.16
CA VAL A 56 -3.67 -5.47 5.89
C VAL A 56 -2.96 -5.06 7.18
N GLY A 57 -3.66 -4.46 8.13
CA GLY A 57 -3.07 -4.02 9.40
C GLY A 57 -2.51 -5.16 10.26
N ASN A 58 -3.04 -6.37 10.08
CA ASN A 58 -2.59 -7.58 10.78
C ASN A 58 -1.49 -8.34 10.03
N LEU A 59 -1.14 -7.94 8.80
CA LEU A 59 -0.08 -8.61 8.05
C LEU A 59 1.25 -8.52 8.78
N THR A 60 1.95 -9.65 8.80
CA THR A 60 3.31 -9.78 9.32
C THR A 60 4.20 -10.39 8.26
N LEU A 61 5.35 -9.78 8.02
CA LEU A 61 6.35 -10.37 7.14
C LEU A 61 7.04 -11.54 7.86
N GLU A 62 6.78 -12.76 7.40
CA GLU A 62 7.53 -13.96 7.77
C GLU A 62 8.71 -14.20 6.82
N ASN A 63 9.76 -14.87 7.29
CA ASN A 63 11.08 -14.85 6.64
C ASN A 63 11.13 -15.47 5.22
N GLU A 64 10.11 -16.24 4.82
CA GLU A 64 10.08 -16.95 3.54
C GLU A 64 8.97 -16.47 2.57
N GLU A 65 8.17 -15.47 2.96
CA GLU A 65 7.00 -15.04 2.19
C GLU A 65 7.06 -13.58 1.72
N LYS A 66 8.27 -13.03 1.57
CA LYS A 66 8.47 -11.61 1.23
C LYS A 66 7.78 -11.21 -0.08
N GLU A 67 7.82 -12.07 -1.09
CA GLU A 67 7.14 -11.83 -2.37
C GLU A 67 5.61 -11.77 -2.20
N ARG A 68 5.01 -12.72 -1.48
CA ARG A 68 3.57 -12.72 -1.20
C ARG A 68 3.16 -11.48 -0.41
N PHE A 69 3.93 -11.13 0.61
CA PHE A 69 3.72 -9.91 1.39
C PHE A 69 3.71 -8.65 0.51
N PHE A 70 4.71 -8.48 -0.37
CA PHE A 70 4.74 -7.34 -1.28
C PHE A 70 3.59 -7.35 -2.28
N ASN A 71 3.28 -8.50 -2.89
CA ASN A 71 2.17 -8.64 -3.83
C ASN A 71 0.82 -8.28 -3.18
N THR A 72 0.62 -8.66 -1.93
CA THR A 72 -0.57 -8.31 -1.14
C THR A 72 -0.63 -6.80 -0.89
N LEU A 73 0.46 -6.18 -0.43
CA LEU A 73 0.50 -4.75 -0.18
C LEU A 73 0.33 -3.93 -1.47
N GLU A 74 0.89 -4.37 -2.58
CA GLU A 74 0.69 -3.76 -3.90
C GLU A 74 -0.77 -3.85 -4.34
N SER A 75 -1.39 -5.02 -4.22
CA SER A 75 -2.82 -5.21 -4.52
C SER A 75 -3.70 -4.30 -3.66
N ALA A 76 -3.42 -4.21 -2.35
CA ALA A 76 -4.13 -3.33 -1.44
C ALA A 76 -3.91 -1.84 -1.74
N ALA A 77 -2.70 -1.44 -2.15
CA ALA A 77 -2.38 -0.09 -2.59
C ALA A 77 -3.15 0.29 -3.87
N GLU A 78 -3.25 -0.64 -4.81
CA GLU A 78 -4.04 -0.45 -6.03
C GLU A 78 -5.52 -0.26 -5.70
N ILE A 79 -6.09 -1.15 -4.87
CA ILE A 79 -7.49 -1.04 -4.42
C ILE A 79 -7.72 0.30 -3.72
N ALA A 80 -6.83 0.69 -2.79
CA ALA A 80 -6.92 1.97 -2.09
C ALA A 80 -6.91 3.16 -3.05
N THR A 81 -6.10 3.09 -4.10
CA THR A 81 -5.99 4.14 -5.12
C THR A 81 -7.24 4.23 -5.98
N VAL A 82 -7.67 3.11 -6.56
CA VAL A 82 -8.83 3.05 -7.45
C VAL A 82 -10.11 3.49 -6.71
N GLN A 83 -10.26 3.06 -5.46
CA GLN A 83 -11.44 3.35 -4.65
C GLN A 83 -11.30 4.63 -3.81
N ARG A 84 -10.14 5.32 -3.86
CA ARG A 84 -9.83 6.52 -3.07
C ARG A 84 -10.00 6.32 -1.55
N CYS A 85 -9.64 5.13 -1.07
CA CYS A 85 -9.73 4.76 0.34
C CYS A 85 -8.43 5.08 1.08
N LYS A 86 -8.33 6.31 1.62
CA LYS A 86 -7.16 6.77 2.39
C LYS A 86 -6.86 5.87 3.60
N ALA A 87 -7.87 5.33 4.27
CA ALA A 87 -7.68 4.45 5.43
C ALA A 87 -6.96 3.15 5.05
N LEU A 88 -7.27 2.57 3.89
CA LEU A 88 -6.56 1.40 3.36
C LEU A 88 -5.12 1.75 2.97
N ALA A 89 -4.88 2.91 2.32
CA ALA A 89 -3.53 3.40 2.05
C ALA A 89 -2.71 3.62 3.33
N ASP A 90 -3.33 4.14 4.38
CA ASP A 90 -2.72 4.29 5.70
C ASP A 90 -2.35 2.93 6.31
N ALA A 91 -3.21 1.92 6.19
CA ALA A 91 -2.94 0.55 6.66
C ALA A 91 -1.79 -0.10 5.88
N VAL A 92 -1.78 0.02 4.55
CA VAL A 92 -0.71 -0.50 3.67
C VAL A 92 0.65 0.07 4.07
N THR A 93 0.73 1.40 4.19
CA THR A 93 2.00 2.06 4.56
C THR A 93 2.43 1.71 5.97
N HIS A 94 1.49 1.55 6.92
CA HIS A 94 1.81 1.11 8.26
C HIS A 94 2.40 -0.31 8.29
N ALA A 95 1.77 -1.27 7.60
CA ALA A 95 2.26 -2.64 7.50
C ALA A 95 3.65 -2.70 6.86
N LEU A 96 3.85 -1.92 5.78
CA LEU A 96 5.14 -1.81 5.11
C LEU A 96 6.24 -1.28 6.04
N VAL A 97 5.99 -0.16 6.75
CA VAL A 97 6.97 0.45 7.67
C VAL A 97 7.30 -0.49 8.83
N LYS A 98 6.31 -1.20 9.38
CA LYS A 98 6.51 -2.21 10.43
C LYS A 98 7.42 -3.35 9.98
N ALA A 99 7.31 -3.77 8.72
CA ALA A 99 8.15 -4.82 8.13
C ALA A 99 9.50 -4.31 7.63
N ALA A 100 9.69 -3.00 7.46
CA ALA A 100 10.79 -2.43 6.71
C ALA A 100 12.18 -2.79 7.23
N GLY A 101 12.33 -3.02 8.54
CA GLY A 101 13.60 -3.49 9.14
C GLY A 101 14.11 -4.83 8.60
N LYS A 102 13.31 -5.57 7.82
CA LYS A 102 13.68 -6.84 7.15
C LYS A 102 14.01 -6.66 5.66
N PHE A 103 13.99 -5.44 5.14
CA PHE A 103 14.23 -5.10 3.73
C PHE A 103 15.72 -4.86 3.50
N SER A 104 16.50 -5.94 3.47
CA SER A 104 17.96 -5.89 3.44
C SER A 104 18.57 -5.65 2.05
N THR A 105 17.76 -5.57 1.00
CA THR A 105 18.24 -5.41 -0.38
C THR A 105 17.77 -4.09 -1.00
N ALA A 106 18.50 -3.60 -2.01
CA ALA A 106 18.04 -2.48 -2.83
C ALA A 106 16.65 -2.72 -3.43
N LEU A 107 16.39 -3.95 -3.90
CA LEU A 107 15.10 -4.30 -4.50
C LEU A 107 13.96 -4.17 -3.50
N ASP A 108 14.13 -4.66 -2.28
CA ASP A 108 13.10 -4.54 -1.23
C ASP A 108 12.79 -3.07 -0.92
N ALA A 109 13.83 -2.24 -0.81
CA ALA A 109 13.69 -0.80 -0.56
C ALA A 109 12.95 -0.08 -1.70
N LYS A 110 13.25 -0.48 -2.94
CA LYS A 110 12.61 0.04 -4.14
C LYS A 110 11.13 -0.36 -4.23
N ILE A 111 10.81 -1.62 -3.95
CA ILE A 111 9.42 -2.11 -3.93
C ILE A 111 8.60 -1.35 -2.88
N GLY A 112 9.12 -1.22 -1.65
CA GLY A 112 8.40 -0.49 -0.61
C GLY A 112 8.20 0.99 -0.95
N TYR A 113 9.21 1.64 -1.53
CA TYR A 113 9.07 3.00 -2.07
C TYR A 113 7.92 3.10 -3.09
N TYR A 114 7.82 2.16 -4.04
CA TYR A 114 6.74 2.17 -5.03
C TYR A 114 5.37 1.91 -4.43
N ILE A 115 5.26 1.02 -3.45
CA ILE A 115 3.99 0.76 -2.76
C ILE A 115 3.48 2.03 -2.07
N ILE A 116 4.36 2.82 -1.43
CA ILE A 116 3.98 4.12 -0.84
C ILE A 116 3.54 5.10 -1.92
N LEU A 117 4.29 5.19 -3.02
CA LEU A 117 3.96 6.09 -4.13
C LEU A 117 2.61 5.73 -4.75
N MET A 118 2.34 4.44 -4.99
CA MET A 118 1.07 3.96 -5.48
C MET A 118 -0.06 4.32 -4.50
N SER A 119 0.10 3.97 -3.21
CA SER A 119 -0.88 4.25 -2.16
C SER A 119 -1.25 5.73 -2.04
N SER A 120 -0.32 6.63 -2.38
CA SER A 120 -0.58 8.07 -2.38
C SER A 120 -1.71 8.48 -3.33
N GLY A 121 -1.96 7.70 -4.40
CA GLY A 121 -3.06 7.93 -5.33
C GLY A 121 -4.46 7.83 -4.71
N ALA A 122 -4.57 7.30 -3.48
CA ALA A 122 -5.82 7.34 -2.72
C ALA A 122 -6.19 8.75 -2.21
N ILE A 123 -5.26 9.72 -2.26
CA ILE A 123 -5.43 11.08 -1.75
C ILE A 123 -5.60 12.04 -2.92
N ILE A 124 -6.75 12.71 -2.94
CA ILE A 124 -7.18 13.56 -4.08
C ILE A 124 -6.72 15.01 -3.90
N ASP A 125 -6.75 15.52 -2.67
CA ASP A 125 -6.35 16.89 -2.39
C ASP A 125 -4.83 17.02 -2.45
N ASP A 126 -4.32 17.93 -3.29
CA ASP A 126 -2.88 18.10 -3.53
C ASP A 126 -2.10 18.49 -2.26
N SER A 127 -2.71 19.26 -1.36
CA SER A 127 -2.07 19.72 -0.13
C SER A 127 -1.94 18.58 0.88
N ASP A 128 -3.01 17.82 1.06
CA ASP A 128 -3.03 16.60 1.88
C ASP A 128 -2.10 15.54 1.29
N TRP A 129 -2.09 15.37 -0.03
CA TRP A 129 -1.25 14.40 -0.74
C TRP A 129 0.23 14.68 -0.49
N THR A 130 0.61 15.95 -0.63
CA THR A 130 1.99 16.41 -0.45
C THR A 130 2.48 16.21 0.98
N GLU A 131 1.64 16.49 1.98
CA GLU A 131 1.96 16.25 3.39
C GLU A 131 2.06 14.74 3.68
N TRP A 132 1.09 13.98 3.19
CA TRP A 132 1.00 12.54 3.43
C TRP A 132 2.21 11.80 2.86
N ILE A 133 2.57 12.03 1.60
CA ILE A 133 3.70 11.34 0.97
C ILE A 133 5.02 11.68 1.69
N GLY A 134 5.21 12.95 2.09
CA GLY A 134 6.38 13.38 2.86
C GLY A 134 6.48 12.68 4.21
N LYS A 135 5.36 12.52 4.91
CA LYS A 135 5.28 11.79 6.17
C LYS A 135 5.61 10.31 5.99
N LYS A 136 4.92 9.61 5.08
CA LYS A 136 5.09 8.16 4.87
C LYS A 136 6.48 7.80 4.37
N MET A 137 7.04 8.58 3.44
CA MET A 137 8.42 8.38 2.99
C MET A 137 9.43 8.61 4.11
N SER A 138 9.18 9.54 5.02
CA SER A 138 10.06 9.78 6.18
C SER A 138 10.00 8.65 7.19
N GLU A 139 8.81 8.13 7.49
CA GLU A 139 8.63 6.95 8.34
C GLU A 139 9.32 5.72 7.74
N TYR A 140 9.16 5.52 6.43
CA TYR A 140 9.82 4.43 5.72
C TYR A 140 11.34 4.56 5.73
N ALA A 141 11.88 5.73 5.38
CA ALA A 141 13.32 5.98 5.38
C ALA A 141 13.95 5.79 6.77
N PHE A 142 13.20 6.00 7.85
CA PHE A 142 13.66 5.73 9.21
C PHE A 142 13.75 4.22 9.53
N SER A 143 12.87 3.41 8.94
CA SER A 143 12.75 1.98 9.26
C SER A 143 13.54 1.05 8.34
N VAL A 144 13.95 1.52 7.16
CA VAL A 144 14.75 0.74 6.21
C VAL A 144 16.17 0.49 6.78
N PRO A 145 16.72 -0.73 6.66
CA PRO A 145 18.08 -1.06 7.07
C PRO A 145 19.12 -0.19 6.38
N LYS A 146 20.20 0.08 7.10
CA LYS A 146 21.36 0.80 6.58
C LYS A 146 22.02 0.09 5.39
N GLY A 147 22.83 0.84 4.65
CA GLY A 147 23.62 0.35 3.52
C GLY A 147 22.87 0.48 2.19
N GLU A 148 22.90 -0.58 1.39
CA GLU A 148 22.41 -0.59 0.01
C GLU A 148 20.92 -0.20 -0.11
N ALA A 149 20.09 -0.64 0.84
CA ALA A 149 18.67 -0.31 0.89
C ALA A 149 18.42 1.20 1.05
N CYS A 150 19.15 1.88 1.96
CA CYS A 150 19.11 3.33 2.10
C CYS A 150 19.65 4.07 0.87
N GLN A 151 20.70 3.54 0.24
CA GLN A 151 21.27 4.12 -0.99
C GLN A 151 20.25 4.08 -2.13
N GLN A 152 19.57 2.95 -2.32
CA GLN A 152 18.52 2.82 -3.33
C GLN A 152 17.33 3.74 -3.03
N LEU A 153 16.92 3.85 -1.76
CA LEU A 153 15.84 4.76 -1.38
C LEU A 153 16.20 6.22 -1.66
N LEU A 154 17.44 6.64 -1.38
CA LEU A 154 17.90 7.99 -1.70
C LEU A 154 17.81 8.28 -3.21
N ALA A 155 18.30 7.35 -4.05
CA ALA A 155 18.20 7.49 -5.50
C ALA A 155 16.75 7.67 -5.96
N ASN A 156 15.82 6.85 -5.45
CA ASN A 156 14.40 6.95 -5.78
C ASN A 156 13.79 8.29 -5.32
N LEU A 157 14.18 8.81 -4.15
CA LEU A 157 13.71 10.10 -3.63
C LEU A 157 14.23 11.28 -4.46
N ASP A 158 15.47 11.20 -4.94
CA ASP A 158 16.07 12.20 -5.82
C ASP A 158 15.37 12.19 -7.19
N ASP A 159 15.09 11.01 -7.76
CA ASP A 159 14.31 10.86 -8.99
C ASP A 159 12.91 11.49 -8.83
N LEU A 160 12.19 11.19 -7.75
CA LEU A 160 10.87 11.76 -7.47
C LEU A 160 10.91 13.29 -7.38
N SER A 161 11.93 13.83 -6.71
CA SER A 161 12.11 15.27 -6.56
C SER A 161 12.43 15.97 -7.89
N SER A 162 13.03 15.25 -8.85
CA SER A 162 13.32 15.76 -10.19
C SER A 162 12.08 15.76 -11.09
N LEU A 163 11.20 14.76 -10.93
CA LEU A 163 10.02 14.57 -11.77
C LEU A 163 8.82 15.40 -11.32
N MET A 164 8.70 15.65 -10.01
CA MET A 164 7.58 16.39 -9.45
C MET A 164 8.07 17.71 -8.84
N LYS A 165 7.33 18.81 -9.09
CA LYS A 165 7.52 20.09 -8.39
C LYS A 165 7.01 20.02 -6.95
N LEU A 166 7.42 18.99 -6.20
CA LEU A 166 7.25 18.92 -4.76
C LEU A 166 8.00 20.11 -4.17
N LYS A 167 7.37 20.80 -3.21
CA LYS A 167 8.12 21.79 -2.40
C LYS A 167 9.32 21.03 -1.81
N GLU A 168 10.55 21.50 -2.02
CA GLU A 168 11.79 20.82 -1.58
C GLU A 168 11.75 20.31 -0.13
N ARG A 169 10.95 20.96 0.71
CA ARG A 169 10.75 20.62 2.12
C ARG A 169 10.00 19.30 2.36
N CYS A 170 9.18 18.82 1.43
CA CYS A 170 8.29 17.68 1.67
C CYS A 170 9.04 16.35 1.83
N LEU A 171 10.04 16.10 0.97
CA LEU A 171 10.88 14.90 1.06
C LEU A 171 12.19 15.14 1.80
N GLY A 172 12.47 16.38 2.24
CA GLY A 172 13.74 16.75 2.85
C GLY A 172 14.10 15.93 4.08
N ARG A 173 13.11 15.52 4.89
CA ARG A 173 13.35 14.65 6.06
C ARG A 173 13.69 13.22 5.63
N ALA A 174 12.91 12.62 4.73
CA ALA A 174 13.16 11.29 4.18
C ALA A 174 14.55 11.19 3.55
N ARG A 175 14.95 12.20 2.76
CA ARG A 175 16.29 12.28 2.14
C ARG A 175 17.40 12.32 3.19
N LYS A 176 17.28 13.17 4.22
CA LYS A 176 18.28 13.24 5.31
C LYS A 176 18.44 11.90 6.02
N LEU A 177 17.33 11.21 6.29
CA LEU A 177 17.35 9.88 6.91
C LEU A 177 18.04 8.86 6.01
N ALA A 178 17.66 8.81 4.72
CA ALA A 178 18.29 7.90 3.74
C ALA A 178 19.79 8.16 3.62
N VAL A 179 20.23 9.41 3.49
CA VAL A 179 21.67 9.78 3.46
C VAL A 179 22.39 9.30 4.71
N SER A 180 21.81 9.50 5.90
CA SER A 180 22.43 9.08 7.17
C SER A 180 22.54 7.56 7.32
N GLY A 181 21.70 6.80 6.61
CA GLY A 181 21.67 5.35 6.64
C GLY A 181 22.61 4.67 5.65
N ILE A 182 23.29 5.41 4.76
CA ILE A 182 24.24 4.82 3.79
C ILE A 182 25.51 4.30 4.48
N ASN A 183 25.90 4.89 5.62
CA ASN A 183 27.12 4.58 6.37
C ASN A 183 26.95 3.49 7.43
#